data_AF-A0ABD3PZQ4-F1
#
_entry.id   AF-A0ABD3PZQ4-F1
#
_cell.length_a   1.000
_cell.length_b   1.000
_cell.length_c   1.000
_cell.angle_alpha   90.00
_cell.angle_beta   90.00
_cell.angle_gamma   90.00
#
_symmetry.space_group_name_H-M   'P 1'
#
loop_
_entity.id
_entity.type
_entity.pdbx_description
1 polymer ?
#
loop_
_entity_poly.entity_id
_entity_poly.type
_entity_poly.pdbx_seq_one_letter_code
_entity_poly.pdbx_strand_id
1 'polypeptide(L)'
;MKEISLKVVQSGGIVCSIQNHGIRQLPHRFKAKYADIDGNQYYEKGRFISVFYDASPATMRQVEGILNLNEEILRNMHLRARSKFDDINYVRENKNPYVQEILGEMTSAKMK
;
A
#
# COMPACT_ATOMS: atom_id res chain seq x y z
N MET A 1 4.13 -0.36 9.83
CA MET A 1 3.46 -1.28 8.85
C MET A 1 3.20 -2.68 9.40
N LYS A 2 4.16 -3.32 10.08
CA LYS A 2 4.00 -4.67 10.66
C LYS A 2 2.74 -4.84 11.51
N GLU A 3 2.45 -3.87 12.38
CA GLU A 3 1.30 -3.90 13.29
C GLU A 3 -0.05 -3.94 12.56
N ILE A 4 -0.20 -3.12 11.52
CA ILE A 4 -1.41 -3.09 10.69
C ILE A 4 -1.58 -4.41 9.95
N SER A 5 -0.51 -4.93 9.36
CA SER A 5 -0.55 -6.21 8.65
C SER A 5 -0.96 -7.35 9.59
N LEU A 6 -0.39 -7.39 10.80
CA LEU A 6 -0.77 -8.37 11.82
C LEU A 6 -2.24 -8.22 12.20
N LYS A 7 -2.73 -6.99 12.40
CA LYS A 7 -4.11 -6.74 12.78
C LYS A 7 -5.10 -7.20 11.70
N VAL A 8 -4.80 -6.94 10.44
CA VAL A 8 -5.61 -7.39 9.29
C VAL A 8 -5.70 -8.92 9.29
N VAL A 9 -4.58 -9.62 9.43
CA VAL A 9 -4.52 -11.09 9.42
C VAL A 9 -5.24 -11.68 10.63
N GLN A 10 -5.06 -11.13 11.83
CA GLN A 10 -5.75 -11.58 13.04
C GLN A 10 -7.28 -11.44 12.95
N SER A 11 -7.76 -10.45 12.19
CA SER A 11 -9.19 -10.25 11.95
C SER A 11 -9.74 -11.09 10.78
N GLY A 12 -8.93 -12.00 10.22
CA GLY A 12 -9.32 -12.87 9.10
C GLY A 12 -9.27 -12.20 7.73
N GLY A 13 -8.65 -11.03 7.62
CA GLY A 13 -8.40 -10.34 6.35
C GLY A 13 -7.08 -10.75 5.70
N ILE A 14 -6.88 -10.33 4.45
CA ILE A 14 -5.68 -10.61 3.67
C ILE A 14 -5.00 -9.29 3.30
N VAL A 15 -3.68 -9.22 3.48
CA VAL A 15 -2.88 -8.12 2.92
C VAL A 15 -2.42 -8.53 1.53
N CYS A 16 -2.89 -7.83 0.50
CA CYS A 16 -2.61 -8.13 -0.90
C CYS A 16 -1.26 -7.58 -1.35
N SER A 17 -0.95 -6.33 -1.00
CA SER A 17 0.33 -5.70 -1.34
C SER A 17 0.65 -4.50 -0.47
N ILE A 18 1.95 -4.21 -0.35
CA ILE A 18 2.48 -3.01 0.32
C ILE A 18 3.43 -2.33 -0.65
N GLN A 19 3.13 -1.09 -1.01
CA GLN A 19 3.90 -0.32 -1.97
C GLN A 19 4.49 0.92 -1.29
N ASN A 20 5.80 1.12 -1.45
CA ASN A 20 6.51 2.31 -1.01
C ASN A 20 6.77 3.21 -2.22
N HIS A 21 6.20 4.41 -2.22
CA HIS A 21 6.29 5.36 -3.33
C HIS A 21 7.46 6.36 -3.16
N GLY A 22 8.26 6.18 -2.11
CA GLY A 22 9.42 7.01 -1.78
C GLY A 22 9.06 8.26 -0.97
N ILE A 23 10.08 9.09 -0.74
CA ILE A 23 9.96 10.39 -0.06
C ILE A 23 9.80 11.47 -1.12
N ARG A 24 8.77 12.30 -1.00
CA ARG A 24 8.50 13.39 -1.94
C ARG A 24 8.17 14.68 -1.19
N GLN A 25 8.32 15.81 -1.89
CA GLN A 25 7.84 17.10 -1.40
C GLN A 25 6.32 17.06 -1.28
N LEU A 26 5.80 17.54 -0.15
CA LEU A 26 4.38 17.68 0.11
C LEU A 26 3.84 18.93 -0.64
N PRO A 27 2.56 18.94 -1.08
CA PRO A 27 2.00 20.08 -1.81
C PRO A 27 2.01 21.40 -1.01
N HIS A 28 2.00 21.30 0.31
CA HIS A 28 2.12 22.39 1.27
C HIS A 28 2.76 21.84 2.54
N ARG A 29 3.07 22.68 3.53
CA ARG A 29 3.59 22.24 4.83
C ARG A 29 2.48 21.57 5.65
N PHE A 30 2.73 20.35 6.10
CA PHE A 30 1.78 19.59 6.93
C PHE A 30 2.14 19.77 8.40
N LYS A 31 1.12 19.96 9.24
CA LYS A 31 1.26 19.92 10.69
C LYS A 31 0.88 18.52 11.19
N ALA A 32 1.80 17.84 11.89
CA ALA A 32 1.52 16.60 12.58
C ALA A 32 0.64 16.84 13.82
N LYS A 33 -0.15 15.84 14.21
CA LYS A 33 -1.02 15.94 15.39
C LYS A 33 -0.22 16.07 16.68
N TYR A 34 0.87 15.31 16.77
CA TYR A 34 1.83 15.31 17.87
C TYR A 34 3.20 15.77 17.35
N ALA A 35 4.04 16.30 18.24
CA ALA A 35 5.43 16.60 17.90
C ALA A 35 6.24 15.30 17.80
N ASP A 36 7.27 15.27 16.96
CA ASP A 36 8.21 14.15 16.97
C ASP A 36 9.14 14.21 18.20
N ILE A 37 10.04 13.24 18.27
CA ILE A 37 11.07 13.11 19.31
C ILE A 37 11.96 14.36 19.37
N ASP A 38 12.17 15.04 18.25
CA ASP A 38 13.00 16.25 18.12
C ASP A 38 12.20 17.55 18.34
N GLY A 39 10.90 17.45 18.64
CA GLY A 39 9.99 18.58 18.83
C GLY A 39 9.46 19.21 17.54
N ASN A 40 9.76 18.67 16.37
CA ASN A 40 9.22 19.13 15.10
C ASN A 40 7.77 18.69 14.91
N GLN A 41 6.92 19.65 14.57
CA GLN A 41 5.52 19.41 14.28
C GLN A 41 5.16 19.71 12.82
N TYR A 42 6.11 20.23 12.04
CA TYR A 42 5.84 20.72 10.70
C TYR A 42 6.78 20.10 9.67
N TYR A 43 6.20 19.57 8.61
CA TYR A 43 6.91 18.78 7.62
C TYR A 43 6.61 19.27 6.20
N GLU A 44 7.66 19.33 5.39
CA GLU A 44 7.59 19.69 3.97
C GLU A 44 7.81 18.50 3.04
N LYS A 45 8.38 17.41 3.56
CA LYS A 45 8.60 16.15 2.86
C LYS A 45 7.97 15.02 3.64
N GLY A 46 7.48 14.01 2.92
CA GLY A 46 6.86 12.84 3.52
C GLY A 46 7.07 11.59 2.69
N ARG A 47 7.05 10.43 3.35
CA ARG A 47 7.05 9.13 2.69
C ARG A 47 5.62 8.73 2.36
N PHE A 48 5.40 8.33 1.11
CA PHE A 48 4.10 7.85 0.65
C PHE A 48 4.08 6.33 0.61
N ILE A 49 3.12 5.71 1.29
CA ILE A 49 2.97 4.25 1.36
C ILE A 49 1.52 3.91 1.03
N SER A 50 1.30 2.88 0.21
CA SER A 50 -0.01 2.30 -0.03
C SER A 50 -0.05 0.86 0.46
N VAL A 51 -1.13 0.51 1.14
CA VAL A 51 -1.41 -0.86 1.56
C VAL A 51 -2.73 -1.28 0.94
N PHE A 52 -2.69 -2.36 0.19
CA PHE A 52 -3.88 -3.01 -0.35
C PHE A 52 -4.19 -4.21 0.52
N TYR A 53 -5.38 -4.24 1.07
CA TYR A 53 -5.86 -5.35 1.90
C TYR A 53 -7.36 -5.57 1.69
N ASP A 54 -7.78 -6.81 1.87
CA ASP A 54 -9.17 -7.22 1.87
C ASP A 54 -9.56 -7.61 3.30
N ALA A 55 -10.52 -6.89 3.88
CA ALA A 55 -10.98 -7.12 5.24
C ALA A 55 -12.38 -6.53 5.44
N SER A 56 -13.03 -6.92 6.54
CA SER A 56 -14.31 -6.35 6.92
C SER A 56 -14.21 -4.84 7.23
N PRO A 57 -15.28 -4.05 7.02
CA PRO A 57 -15.31 -2.64 7.39
C PRO A 57 -15.03 -2.39 8.89
N ALA A 58 -15.33 -3.35 9.76
CA ALA A 58 -14.99 -3.29 11.17
C ALA A 58 -13.46 -3.29 11.39
N THR A 59 -12.74 -4.12 10.64
CA THR A 59 -11.28 -4.19 10.67
C THR A 59 -10.66 -2.89 10.16
N MET A 60 -11.23 -2.29 9.10
CA MET A 60 -10.78 -1.00 8.58
C MET A 60 -10.78 0.09 9.67
N ARG A 61 -11.85 0.21 10.46
CA ARG A 61 -11.93 1.20 11.56
C ARG A 61 -10.88 0.95 12.64
N GLN A 62 -10.56 -0.32 12.93
CA GLN A 62 -9.53 -0.67 13.90
C GLN A 62 -8.13 -0.30 13.38
N VAL A 63 -7.86 -0.55 12.10
CA VAL A 63 -6.62 -0.15 11.44
C VAL A 63 -6.48 1.38 11.41
N GLU A 64 -7.55 2.10 11.09
CA GLU A 64 -7.59 3.56 11.12
C GLU A 64 -7.24 4.10 12.52
N GLY A 65 -7.77 3.47 13.57
CA GLY A 65 -7.42 3.77 14.96
C GLY A 65 -5.92 3.62 15.24
N ILE A 66 -5.32 2.51 14.83
CA ILE A 66 -3.86 2.27 14.98
C ILE A 66 -3.06 3.32 14.22
N LEU A 67 -3.46 3.64 12.99
CA LEU A 67 -2.78 4.65 12.16
C LEU A 67 -2.86 6.05 12.76
N ASN A 68 -3.99 6.41 13.38
CA ASN A 68 -4.21 7.73 13.99
C ASN A 68 -3.45 7.92 15.32
N LEU A 69 -3.09 6.83 15.99
CA LEU A 69 -2.28 6.84 17.21
C LEU A 69 -0.78 6.83 16.93
N ASN A 70 -0.37 6.55 15.70
CA ASN A 70 1.04 6.51 15.33
C ASN A 70 1.57 7.92 15.01
N GLU A 71 2.54 8.38 15.81
CA GLU A 71 3.15 9.70 15.71
C GLU A 71 3.96 9.91 14.42
N GLU A 72 4.46 8.83 13.81
CA GLU A 72 5.22 8.88 12.55
C GLU A 72 4.33 9.16 11.33
N ILE A 73 2.99 9.08 11.49
CA ILE A 73 2.03 9.19 10.40
C ILE A 73 1.42 10.58 10.38
N LEU A 74 1.75 11.33 9.34
CA LEU A 74 1.21 12.68 9.14
C LEU A 74 -0.28 12.68 8.79
N ARG A 75 -0.67 11.82 7.85
CA ARG A 75 -2.07 11.60 7.44
C ARG A 75 -2.23 10.18 6.91
N ASN A 76 -3.44 9.66 7.05
CA ASN A 76 -3.87 8.43 6.41
C ASN A 76 -5.18 8.69 5.66
N MET A 77 -5.51 7.80 4.72
CA MET A 77 -6.79 7.81 4.01
C MET A 77 -7.10 6.39 3.58
N HIS A 78 -8.30 5.92 3.90
CA HIS A 78 -8.82 4.65 3.41
C HIS A 78 -9.68 4.89 2.19
N LEU A 79 -9.32 4.24 1.08
CA LEU A 79 -10.08 4.28 -0.16
C LEU A 79 -10.55 2.86 -0.49
N ARG A 80 -11.80 2.75 -0.93
CA ARG A 80 -12.26 1.51 -1.57
C ARG A 80 -11.57 1.39 -2.93
N ALA A 81 -10.89 0.27 -3.15
CA ALA A 81 -10.31 -0.03 -4.46
C ALA A 81 -11.42 -0.01 -5.53
N ARG A 82 -11.24 0.79 -6.59
CA ARG A 82 -12.21 0.90 -7.70
C ARG A 82 -12.19 -0.34 -8.60
N SER A 83 -11.05 -1.03 -8.69
CA SER A 83 -10.89 -2.25 -9.44
C SER A 83 -11.32 -3.46 -8.59
N LYS A 84 -12.17 -4.33 -9.15
CA LYS A 84 -12.24 -5.72 -8.70
C LYS A 84 -10.84 -6.33 -8.86
N PHE A 85 -10.50 -7.36 -8.07
CA PHE A 85 -9.21 -8.09 -7.98
C PHE A 85 -8.29 -8.16 -9.24
N ASP A 86 -8.89 -8.11 -10.43
CA ASP A 86 -8.30 -8.09 -11.76
C ASP A 86 -7.18 -7.07 -12.06
N ASP A 87 -7.14 -5.90 -11.40
CA ASP A 87 -6.05 -4.92 -11.63
C ASP A 87 -4.94 -4.97 -10.58
N ILE A 88 -5.19 -5.63 -9.43
CA ILE A 88 -4.23 -5.74 -8.32
C ILE A 88 -3.37 -7.01 -8.48
N ASN A 89 -3.92 -8.04 -9.15
CA ASN A 89 -3.18 -9.24 -9.46
C ASN A 89 -2.20 -9.00 -10.63
N TYR A 90 -0.90 -8.93 -10.33
CA TYR A 90 0.21 -9.06 -11.29
C TYR A 90 0.23 -10.40 -12.05
N VAL A 91 -0.74 -11.29 -11.79
CA VAL A 91 -0.89 -12.63 -12.36
C VAL A 91 -1.53 -12.61 -13.76
N ARG A 92 -1.94 -11.43 -14.27
CA ARG A 92 -2.38 -11.34 -15.68
C ARG A 92 -1.17 -11.53 -16.61
N GLU A 93 -0.96 -12.76 -17.06
CA GLU A 93 0.06 -13.15 -18.05
C GLU A 93 0.03 -12.22 -19.28
N ASN A 94 -1.16 -11.77 -19.68
CA ASN A 94 -1.38 -10.87 -20.81
C ASN A 94 -0.97 -9.40 -20.59
N LYS A 95 -0.64 -8.99 -19.36
CA LYS A 95 -0.23 -7.59 -19.05
C LYS A 95 1.15 -7.51 -18.40
N ASN A 96 1.71 -8.64 -17.96
CA ASN A 96 3.03 -8.68 -17.35
C ASN A 96 4.10 -8.84 -18.45
N PRO A 97 4.92 -7.82 -18.74
CA PRO A 97 5.87 -7.86 -19.85
C PRO A 97 6.87 -9.02 -19.73
N TYR A 98 7.27 -9.37 -18.51
CA TYR A 98 8.23 -10.46 -18.27
C TYR A 98 7.63 -11.85 -18.56
N VAL A 99 6.33 -12.05 -18.33
CA VAL A 99 5.65 -13.31 -18.63
C VAL A 99 5.41 -13.43 -20.14
N GLN A 100 5.09 -12.33 -20.82
CA GLN A 100 4.94 -12.30 -22.27
C GLN A 100 6.23 -12.59 -23.01
N GLU A 101 7.36 -12.07 -22.50
CA GLU A 101 8.68 -12.34 -23.06
C GLU A 101 9.01 -13.84 -23.00
N ILE A 102 8.83 -14.48 -21.84
CA ILE A 102 9.04 -15.93 -21.67
C ILE A 102 8.09 -16.75 -22.57
N LEU A 103 6.80 -16.37 -22.65
CA LEU A 103 5.83 -17.04 -23.52
C LEU A 103 6.18 -16.87 -25.02
N GLY A 104 6.71 -15.72 -25.40
CA GLY A 104 7.20 -15.44 -26.75
C GLY A 104 8.42 -16.29 -27.13
N GLU A 105 9.36 -16.44 -26.21
CA GLU A 105 10.54 -17.30 -26.41
C GLU A 105 10.15 -18.77 -26.54
N MET A 106 9.25 -19.26 -25.66
CA MET A 106 8.75 -20.63 -25.71
C MET A 106 7.97 -20.98 -26.98
N THR A 107 7.18 -20.05 -27.50
CA THR A 107 6.45 -20.23 -28.77
C THR A 107 7.39 -20.25 -29.97
N SER A 108 8.38 -19.36 -29.99
CA SER A 108 9.41 -19.32 -31.04
C SER A 108 10.30 -20.56 -31.06
N ALA A 109 10.59 -21.13 -29.90
CA ALA A 109 11.38 -22.36 -29.77
C ALA A 109 10.64 -23.63 -30.24
N LYS A 110 9.30 -23.66 -30.17
CA LYS A 110 8.47 -24.78 -30.64
C LYS A 110 8.23 -24.79 -32.16
N MET A 111 8.47 -23.68 -32.85
CA MET A 111 8.29 -23.56 -34.31
C MET A 111 9.58 -23.81 -35.11
N LYS A 112 10.69 -24.13 -34.44
CA LYS A 112 11.93 -24.64 -35.04
C LYS A 112 12.03 -26.14 -34.83
#